data_AF-A0AAV8ZV48-F1
#
_entry.id   AF-A0AAV8ZV48-F1
#
_cell.length_a   1.000
_cell.length_b   1.000
_cell.length_c   1.000
_cell.angle_alpha   90.00
_cell.angle_beta   90.00
_cell.angle_gamma   90.00
#
_symmetry.space_group_name_H-M   'P 1'
#
loop_
_entity.id
_entity.type
_entity.pdbx_description
1 polymer ?
#
loop_
_entity_poly.entity_id
_entity_poly.type
_entity_poly.pdbx_seq_one_letter_code
_entity_poly.pdbx_strand_id
1 'polypeptide(L)' 'NQVTPQQKNDIKHRFMQATNFPGVICALNCTHVAILTPKQEEHNFVIRKGYYSKNVQIISAYVYLHCVAKK' A
#
# COMPACT_ATOMS: atom_id res chain seq x y z
N ASN A 1 4.76 -14.41 19.80
CA ASN A 1 3.78 -13.49 20.42
C ASN A 1 2.71 -13.10 19.41
N GLN A 2 1.48 -13.55 19.59
CA GLN A 2 0.37 -13.18 18.71
C GLN A 2 -0.40 -12.00 19.32
N VAL A 3 -0.72 -10.99 18.49
CA VAL A 3 -1.50 -9.81 18.89
C VAL A 3 -2.95 -10.23 19.11
N THR A 4 -3.52 -9.89 20.27
CA THR A 4 -4.90 -10.25 20.61
C THR A 4 -5.91 -9.47 19.76
N PRO A 5 -7.16 -9.94 19.62
CA PRO A 5 -8.21 -9.22 18.88
C PRO A 5 -8.42 -7.79 19.41
N GLN A 6 -8.37 -7.60 20.73
CA GLN A 6 -8.51 -6.28 21.35
C GLN A 6 -7.38 -5.33 20.92
N GLN A 7 -6.13 -5.80 21.00
CA GLN A 7 -4.96 -5.01 20.59
C GLN A 7 -5.04 -4.62 19.11
N LYS A 8 -5.57 -5.48 18.23
CA LYS A 8 -5.80 -5.15 16.82
C LYS A 8 -6.82 -4.01 16.67
N ASN A 9 -7.90 -4.04 17.42
CA ASN A 9 -8.93 -2.99 17.38
C ASN A 9 -8.36 -1.65 17.89
N ASP A 10 -7.57 -1.67 18.96
CA ASP A 10 -6.93 -0.46 19.49
C ASP A 10 -5.96 0.16 18.47
N ILE A 11 -5.18 -0.67 17.76
CA ILE A 11 -4.30 -0.22 16.69
C ILE A 11 -5.10 0.42 15.55
N LYS A 12 -6.18 -0.23 15.09
CA LYS A 12 -7.05 0.31 14.04
C LYS A 12 -7.66 1.65 14.43
N HIS A 13 -8.15 1.75 15.66
CA HIS A 13 -8.76 2.98 16.17
C HIS A 13 -7.75 4.13 16.23
N ARG A 14 -6.56 3.88 16.79
CA ARG A 14 -5.49 4.90 16.83
C ARG A 14 -5.07 5.34 15.43
N PHE A 15 -4.94 4.41 14.50
CA PHE A 15 -4.61 4.72 13.11
C PHE A 15 -5.69 5.59 12.46
N MET A 16 -6.96 5.24 12.64
CA MET A 16 -8.08 6.03 12.13
C MET A 16 -8.07 7.44 12.73
N GLN A 17 -7.86 7.59 14.03
CA GLN A 17 -7.80 8.92 14.68
C GLN A 17 -6.63 9.78 14.15
N ALA A 18 -5.48 9.17 13.85
CA ALA A 18 -4.31 9.89 13.37
C ALA A 18 -4.38 10.25 11.89
N THR A 19 -5.11 9.48 11.08
CA THR A 19 -5.09 9.59 9.60
C THR A 19 -6.43 9.98 8.98
N ASN A 20 -7.52 9.92 9.75
CA ASN A 20 -8.91 9.99 9.27
C ASN A 20 -9.26 8.96 8.19
N PHE A 21 -8.54 7.83 8.13
CA PHE A 21 -8.79 6.77 7.18
C PHE A 21 -9.57 5.62 7.85
N PRO A 22 -10.89 5.50 7.60
CA PRO A 22 -11.72 4.47 8.24
C PRO A 22 -11.52 3.09 7.60
N GLY A 23 -11.85 2.03 8.33
CA GLY A 23 -11.94 0.67 7.77
C GLY A 23 -10.61 -0.03 7.50
N VAL A 24 -9.48 0.47 8.03
CA VAL A 24 -8.17 -0.17 7.84
C VAL A 24 -8.14 -1.59 8.37
N ILE A 25 -7.83 -2.54 7.48
CA ILE A 25 -7.70 -3.95 7.82
C ILE A 25 -6.24 -4.25 8.22
N CYS A 26 -5.27 -3.65 7.51
CA CYS A 26 -3.85 -3.82 7.76
C CYS A 26 -3.04 -2.66 7.15
N ALA A 27 -1.81 -2.48 7.64
CA ALA A 27 -0.76 -1.69 7.00
C ALA A 27 0.34 -2.66 6.57
N LEU A 28 0.68 -2.67 5.29
CA LEU A 28 1.66 -3.58 4.71
C LEU A 28 2.74 -2.75 4.02
N ASN A 29 4.00 -3.11 4.24
CA ASN A 29 5.10 -2.47 3.56
C ASN A 29 5.13 -2.98 2.11
N CYS A 30 5.08 -2.06 1.16
CA CYS A 30 5.27 -2.34 -0.26
C CYS A 30 6.66 -1.88 -0.70
N THR A 31 7.13 -2.43 -1.82
CA THR A 31 8.41 -2.06 -2.44
C THR A 31 8.15 -1.43 -3.80
N HIS A 32 8.78 -0.29 -4.06
CA HIS A 32 8.83 0.31 -5.38
C HIS A 32 9.90 -0.37 -6.23
N VAL A 33 9.49 -1.08 -7.27
CA VAL A 33 10.41 -1.66 -8.27
C VAL A 33 10.53 -0.68 -9.42
N ALA A 34 11.75 -0.22 -9.73
CA ALA A 34 12.00 0.66 -10.85
C ALA A 34 11.64 -0.03 -12.18
N ILE A 35 11.02 0.71 -13.08
CA ILE A 35 10.63 0.21 -14.42
C ILE A 35 11.16 1.14 -15.51
N LEU A 36 11.24 0.61 -16.73
CA LEU A 36 11.37 1.45 -17.92
C LEU A 36 10.10 2.29 -18.10
N THR A 37 10.25 3.47 -18.70
CA THR A 37 9.13 4.37 -19.01
C THR A 37 8.03 3.61 -19.77
N PRO A 38 6.81 3.50 -19.21
CA PRO A 38 5.72 2.83 -19.90
C PRO A 38 5.19 3.71 -21.03
N LYS A 39 4.83 3.09 -22.16
CA LYS A 39 4.33 3.80 -23.37
C LYS A 39 2.90 4.31 -23.22
N GLN A 40 2.16 3.79 -22.25
CA GLN A 40 0.76 4.13 -21.98
C GLN A 40 0.62 4.55 -20.52
N GLU A 41 -0.17 5.58 -20.28
CA GLU A 41 -0.48 6.09 -18.94
C GLU A 41 0.75 6.33 -18.06
N GLU A 42 1.80 6.91 -18.64
CA GLU A 42 3.08 7.16 -17.98
C GLU A 42 2.94 7.83 -16.60
N HIS A 43 2.04 8.81 -16.51
CA HIS A 43 1.74 9.57 -15.30
C HIS A 43 1.28 8.70 -14.11
N ASN A 44 0.80 7.48 -14.36
CA ASN A 44 0.39 6.52 -13.32
C ASN A 44 1.59 5.84 -12.64
N PHE A 45 2.79 5.94 -13.22
CA PHE A 45 3.98 5.23 -12.74
C PHE A 45 5.08 6.18 -12.23
N VAL A 46 4.91 7.49 -12.37
CA VAL A 46 5.84 8.50 -11.84
C VAL A 46 5.68 8.61 -10.33
N ILE A 47 6.79 8.49 -9.60
CA ILE A 47 6.80 8.72 -8.15
C ILE A 47 7.34 10.11 -7.78
N ARG A 48 7.20 10.49 -6.51
CA ARG A 48 7.69 11.78 -5.97
C ARG A 48 9.16 12.08 -6.28
N LYS A 49 10.00 11.06 -6.46
CA LYS A 49 11.43 11.20 -6.79
C LYS A 49 11.71 11.34 -8.30
N GLY A 50 10.69 11.42 -9.15
CA GLY A 50 10.83 11.70 -10.58
C GLY A 50 11.25 10.51 -11.46
N TYR A 51 11.22 9.28 -10.94
CA TYR A 51 11.45 8.06 -11.73
C TYR A 51 10.18 7.19 -11.82
N TYR A 52 10.18 6.26 -12.77
CA TYR A 52 9.08 5.31 -12.96
C TYR A 52 9.25 4.09 -12.06
N SER A 53 8.19 3.73 -11.33
CA SER A 53 8.19 2.49 -10.56
C SER A 53 6.79 1.92 -10.37
N LYS A 54 6.73 0.63 -10.06
CA LYS A 54 5.50 -0.05 -9.62
C LYS A 54 5.58 -0.40 -8.15
N ASN A 55 4.49 -0.15 -7.44
CA ASN A 55 4.26 -0.69 -6.11
C ASN A 55 4.02 -2.20 -6.23
N VAL A 56 4.88 -2.99 -5.60
CA VAL A 56 4.76 -4.44 -5.54
C VAL A 56 4.68 -4.87 -4.09
N GLN A 57 3.77 -5.81 -3.81
CA GLN A 57 3.62 -6.43 -2.50
C GLN A 57 3.37 -7.92 -2.69
N ILE A 58 4.12 -8.76 -1.97
CA ILE A 58 3.91 -10.22 -2.00
C ILE A 58 2.80 -10.56 -1.00
N ILE A 59 1.74 -11.21 -1.48
CA ILE A 59 0.68 -11.78 -0.64
C ILE A 59 0.71 -13.28 -0.87
N SER A 60 1.05 -14.05 0.18
CA SER A 60 1.10 -15.52 0.10
C SER A 60 -0.31 -16.09 0.15
N ALA A 61 -0.92 -16.27 -1.02
CA ALA A 61 -1.97 -17.26 -1.32
C ALA A 61 -2.45 -17.12 -2.78
N TYR A 62 -2.60 -15.90 -3.30
CA TYR A 62 -2.97 -15.61 -4.69
C TYR A 62 -2.44 -14.21 -5.04
N VAL A 63 -1.67 -14.10 -6.13
CA VAL A 63 -1.10 -12.82 -6.59
C VAL A 63 -2.21 -11.97 -7.19
N TYR A 64 -2.95 -11.24 -6.36
CA TYR A 64 -3.82 -10.15 -6.83
C TYR A 64 -3.07 -8.83 -6.73
N LEU A 65 -2.65 -8.31 -7.88
CA LEU A 65 -2.13 -6.96 -8.04
C LEU A 65 -3.32 -6.03 -8.28
N HIS A 66 -3.75 -5.31 -7.24
CA HIS A 66 -4.60 -4.13 -7.42
C HIS A 66 -3.98 -2.95 -6.66
N CYS A 67 -3.18 -2.16 -7.39
CA CYS A 67 -2.60 -0.92 -6.90
C CYS A 67 -3.62 0.20 -7.08
N VAL A 68 -4.18 0.71 -5.98
CA VAL A 68 -4.79 2.04 -5.96
C VAL A 68 -3.79 2.98 -5.30
N ALA A 69 -2.92 3.58 -6.12
CA ALA A 69 -2.29 4.84 -5.74
C ALA A 69 -3.25 5.96 -6.17
N LYS A 70 -4.23 6.28 -5.32
CA LYS A 70 -4.94 7.55 -5.47
C LYS A 70 -4.13 8.62 -4.77
N LYS A 71 -3.88 9.70 -5.50
CA LYS A 71 -3.37 10.98 -4.98
C LYS A 71 -4.16 11.42 -3.75
#